data_AF-A0A5D6UV41-F1
#
_entry.id   AF-A0A5D6UV41-F1
#
_cell.length_a   1.000
_cell.length_b   1.000
_cell.length_c   1.000
_cell.angle_alpha   90.00
_cell.angle_beta   90.00
_cell.angle_gamma   90.00
#
_symmetry.space_group_name_H-M   'P 1'
#
loop_
_entity.id
_entity.type
_entity.pdbx_description
1 polymer ?
#
loop_
_entity_poly.entity_id
_entity_poly.type
_entity_poly.pdbx_seq_one_letter_code
_entity_poly.pdbx_strand_id
1 'polypeptide(L)' 'MFLQFALTLVGLLVCAGDIVALATLLTWQERAADPGSRRQRLLTGVVPLSSVLLLLLLGLMFFLLVLWSPEGGSKLASY' A
#
# COMPACT_ATOMS: atom_id res chain seq x y z
N MET A 1 9.49 -7.09 21.67
CA MET A 1 8.02 -6.90 21.55
C MET A 1 7.61 -5.48 21.16
N PHE A 2 7.98 -4.42 21.90
CA PHE A 2 7.54 -3.04 21.56
C PHE A 2 7.87 -2.61 20.11
N LEU A 3 9.09 -2.87 19.65
CA LEU A 3 9.52 -2.56 18.28
C LEU A 3 8.66 -3.27 17.21
N GLN A 4 8.29 -4.52 17.46
CA GLN A 4 7.46 -5.32 16.56
C GLN A 4 6.04 -4.76 16.45
N PHE A 5 5.46 -4.29 17.57
CA PHE A 5 4.19 -3.57 17.56
C PHE A 5 4.27 -2.22 16.85
N ALA A 6 5.35 -1.46 17.06
CA ALA A 6 5.57 -0.19 16.37
C ALA A 6 5.67 -0.39 14.85
N LEU A 7 6.43 -1.39 14.39
CA LEU A 7 6.51 -1.74 12.96
C LEU A 7 5.17 -2.19 12.38
N THR A 8 4.38 -2.94 13.16
CA THR A 8 3.03 -3.35 12.76
C THR A 8 2.10 -2.13 12.62
N LEU A 9 2.18 -1.18 13.55
CA LEU A 9 1.41 0.07 13.50
C LEU A 9 1.79 0.92 12.28
N VAL A 10 3.09 1.05 12.00
CA VAL A 10 3.57 1.73 10.79
C VAL A 10 3.04 1.06 9.53
N GLY A 11 3.05 -0.28 9.47
CA GLY A 11 2.44 -1.01 8.36
C GLY A 11 0.94 -0.70 8.22
N LEU A 12 0.18 -0.70 9.30
CA LEU A 12 -1.24 -0.32 9.27
C LEU A 12 -1.46 1.10 8.74
N LEU A 13 -0.63 2.06 9.13
CA LEU A 13 -0.69 3.43 8.63
C LEU A 13 -0.41 3.51 7.13
N VAL A 14 0.57 2.74 6.64
CA VAL A 14 0.88 2.64 5.20
C VAL A 14 -0.32 2.06 4.45
N CYS A 15 -0.92 0.96 4.93
CA CYS A 15 -2.14 0.39 4.35
C CYS A 15 -3.29 1.40 4.27
N ALA A 16 -3.53 2.14 5.35
CA ALA A 16 -4.57 3.17 5.36
C ALA A 16 -4.27 4.28 4.33
N GLY A 17 -3.00 4.68 4.22
CA GLY A 17 -2.53 5.62 3.20
C GLY A 17 -2.76 5.12 1.78
N ASP A 18 -2.45 3.86 1.49
CA ASP A 18 -2.66 3.24 0.17
C ASP A 18 -4.13 3.23 -0.23
N ILE A 19 -5.03 2.89 0.71
CA ILE A 19 -6.49 2.91 0.48
C ILE A 19 -6.96 4.33 0.17
N VAL A 20 -6.50 5.33 0.93
CA VAL A 20 -6.84 6.74 0.69
C VAL A 20 -6.30 7.22 -0.66
N ALA A 21 -5.08 6.83 -1.02
CA ALA A 21 -4.49 7.16 -2.31
C ALA A 21 -5.29 6.55 -3.47
N LEU A 22 -5.65 5.28 -3.38
CA LEU A 22 -6.51 4.59 -4.36
C LEU A 22 -7.87 5.28 -4.49
N ALA A 23 -8.53 5.57 -3.37
CA ALA A 23 -9.83 6.26 -3.36
C ALA A 23 -9.75 7.64 -4.02
N THR A 24 -8.67 8.39 -3.74
CA THR A 24 -8.43 9.71 -4.33
C THR A 24 -8.20 9.62 -5.84
N LEU A 25 -7.43 8.62 -6.29
CA LEU A 25 -7.18 8.40 -7.72
C LEU A 25 -8.45 8.01 -8.49
N LEU A 26 -9.27 7.14 -7.90
CA LEU A 26 -10.56 6.75 -8.48
C LEU A 26 -11.51 7.95 -8.55
N THR A 27 -11.59 8.74 -7.47
CA THR A 27 -12.42 9.96 -7.43
C THR A 27 -11.95 10.99 -8.47
N TRP A 28 -10.63 11.15 -8.63
CA TRP A 28 -10.06 12.06 -9.64
C TRP A 28 -10.35 11.59 -11.07
N GLN A 29 -10.38 10.27 -11.29
CA GLN A 29 -10.72 9.66 -12.57
C GLN A 29 -12.21 9.82 -12.92
N GLU A 30 -13.10 9.70 -11.93
CA GLU A 30 -14.55 9.92 -12.10
C GLU A 30 -14.89 11.38 -12.42
N ARG A 31 -14.12 12.34 -11.89
CA ARG A 31 -14.30 13.77 -12.18
C ARG A 31 -13.83 14.21 -13.57
N ALA A 32 -13.33 13.29 -14.42
CA ALA A 32 -12.96 13.63 -15.79
C ALA A 32 -14.22 13.83 -16.65
N ALA A 33 -14.42 15.06 -17.14
CA ALA A 33 -15.61 15.47 -17.87
C ALA A 33 -15.80 14.80 -19.24
N ASP A 34 -14.73 14.30 -19.86
CA ASP A 34 -14.75 13.72 -21.20
C ASP A 34 -14.38 12.22 -21.20
N PRO A 35 -15.14 11.35 -21.89
CA PRO A 35 -14.92 9.90 -21.89
C PRO A 35 -13.56 9.47 -22.48
N GLY A 36 -13.00 10.22 -23.45
CA GLY A 36 -11.67 9.98 -24.00
C GLY A 36 -10.58 10.32 -22.98
N SER A 37 -10.70 11.49 -22.35
CA SER A 37 -9.77 11.93 -21.28
C SER A 37 -9.79 10.99 -20.07
N ARG A 38 -10.96 10.43 -19.75
CA ARG A 38 -11.19 9.49 -18.66
C ARG A 38 -10.46 8.16 -18.88
N ARG A 39 -10.47 7.64 -20.12
CA ARG A 39 -9.77 6.40 -20.51
C ARG A 39 -8.25 6.59 -20.55
N GLN A 40 -7.79 7.74 -21.04
CA GLN A 40 -6.37 8.07 -21.04
C GLN A 40 -5.82 8.14 -19.61
N ARG A 41 -6.46 8.91 -18.71
CA ARG A 41 -6.10 8.98 -17.28
C ARG A 41 -6.09 7.63 -16.58
N LEU A 42 -7.01 6.74 -16.96
CA LEU A 42 -7.06 5.37 -16.46
C LEU A 42 -5.76 4.61 -16.79
N LEU A 43 -5.35 4.62 -18.06
CA LEU A 43 -4.19 3.86 -18.53
C LEU A 43 -2.85 4.50 -18.15
N THR A 44 -2.73 5.83 -18.18
CA THR A 44 -1.45 6.51 -17.92
C THR A 44 -1.21 6.86 -16.46
N GLY A 45 -2.27 7.01 -15.66
CA GLY A 45 -2.17 7.41 -14.26
C GLY A 45 -2.66 6.34 -13.30
N VAL A 46 -3.94 5.94 -13.43
CA VAL A 46 -4.58 5.06 -12.44
C VAL A 46 -3.97 3.66 -12.43
N VAL A 47 -3.82 3.01 -13.59
CA VAL A 47 -3.26 1.65 -13.69
C VAL A 47 -1.82 1.55 -13.17
N PRO A 48 -0.86 2.38 -13.60
CA PRO A 48 0.51 2.26 -13.10
C PRO A 48 0.58 2.58 -11.61
N LEU A 49 -0.15 3.59 -11.15
CA LEU A 49 -0.09 4.00 -9.76
C LEU A 49 -0.81 3.00 -8.83
N SER A 50 -1.94 2.43 -9.25
CA SER A 50 -2.60 1.36 -8.51
C SER A 50 -1.75 0.09 -8.48
N SER A 51 -1.04 -0.24 -9.58
CA SER A 51 -0.09 -1.36 -9.60
C SER A 51 1.02 -1.18 -8.58
N VAL A 52 1.61 0.03 -8.49
CA VAL A 52 2.64 0.35 -7.49
C VAL A 52 2.07 0.25 -6.07
N LEU A 53 0.88 0.80 -5.81
CA LEU A 53 0.22 0.73 -4.51
C LEU A 53 -0.10 -0.72 -4.10
N LEU A 54 -0.55 -1.55 -5.05
CA LEU A 54 -0.81 -2.97 -4.81
C LEU A 54 0.48 -3.76 -4.53
N LEU A 55 1.57 -3.47 -5.24
CA LEU A 55 2.89 -4.05 -4.95
C LEU A 55 3.40 -3.63 -3.57
N LEU A 56 3.18 -2.38 -3.18
CA LEU A 56 3.51 -1.88 -1.85
C LEU A 56 2.73 -2.65 -0.77
N LEU A 57 1.40 -2.77 -0.94
CA LEU A 57 0.52 -3.54 -0.06
C LEU A 57 0.95 -5.00 0.04
N LEU A 58 1.27 -5.64 -1.09
CA LEU A 58 1.72 -7.02 -1.12
C LEU A 58 3.05 -7.18 -0.37
N GLY A 59 4.03 -6.32 -0.66
CA GLY A 59 5.32 -6.30 0.01
C GLY A 59 5.19 -6.08 1.51
N LEU A 60 4.29 -5.19 1.92
CA LEU A 60 4.00 -4.91 3.32
C LEU A 60 3.34 -6.12 4.01
N MET A 61 2.43 -6.81 3.33
CA MET A 61 1.80 -8.03 3.84
C MET A 61 2.84 -9.12 4.08
N PHE A 62 3.74 -9.34 3.12
CA PHE A 62 4.87 -10.25 3.27
C PHE A 62 5.79 -9.83 4.42
N PHE A 63 6.10 -8.54 4.51
CA PHE A 63 6.91 -8.01 5.61
C PHE A 63 6.27 -8.31 6.96
N LEU A 64 4.95 -8.10 7.12
CA LEU A 64 4.23 -8.39 8.36
C LEU A 64 4.19 -9.89 8.67
N LEU A 65 4.01 -10.76 7.67
CA LEU A 65 4.07 -12.21 7.86
C LEU A 65 5.45 -12.65 8.35
N VAL A 66 6.52 -12.11 7.74
CA VAL A 66 7.89 -12.40 8.15
C VAL A 66 8.18 -11.83 9.54
N LEU A 67 7.71 -10.61 9.80
CA LEU A 67 7.86 -9.92 11.09
C LEU A 67 7.24 -10.73 12.24
N TRP A 68 6.08 -11.34 12.01
CA TRP A 68 5.40 -12.20 12.98
C TRP A 68 5.81 -13.68 12.91
N SER A 69 6.71 -14.03 12.00
CA SER A 69 7.28 -15.38 11.94
C SER A 69 8.22 -15.65 13.13
N PRO A 70 8.45 -16.93 13.48
CA PRO A 70 9.40 -17.31 14.53
C PRO A 70 10.82 -16.77 14.29
N GLU A 71 11.23 -16.66 13.03
CA GLU A 71 12.54 -16.11 12.64
C GLU A 71 12.58 -14.57 12.72
N GLY A 72 11.47 -13.90 12.45
CA GLY A 72 11.37 -12.44 12.52
C GLY A 72 11.50 -11.90 13.95
N GLY A 73 10.84 -12.56 14.90
CA GLY A 73 10.93 -12.20 16.31
C GLY A 73 12.34 -12.41 16.89
N SER A 74 13.03 -13.48 16.47
CA SER A 74 14.39 -13.77 16.92
C SER A 74 15.43 -12.82 16.31
N LYS A 75 15.29 -12.47 15.03
CA LYS A 75 16.14 -11.45 14.36
C LYS A 75 16.01 -10.07 14.98
N LEU A 76 14.82 -9.67 15.42
CA LEU A 76 14.60 -8.39 16.11
C LEU A 76 15.07 -8.40 17.57
N ALA A 77 15.14 -9.58 18.20
CA ALA A 77 15.67 -9.73 19.55
C ALA A 77 17.21 -9.74 19.60
N SER A 78 17.87 -9.97 18.45
CA SER A 78 19.33 -9.94 18.32
C SER A 78 19.92 -8.55 18.04
N TYR A 79 19.08 -7.53 17.86
CA TYR A 79 19.46 -6.11 17.75
C TYR A 79 19.09 -5.36 19.03
#